data_AF-A0A2M9WI31-F1
#
_entry.id   AF-A0A2M9WI31-F1
#
_cell.length_a   1.000
_cell.length_b   1.000
_cell.length_c   1.000
_cell.angle_alpha   90.00
_cell.angle_beta   90.00
_cell.angle_gamma   90.00
#
_symmetry.space_group_name_H-M   'P 1'
#
loop_
_entity.id
_entity.type
_entity.pdbx_description
1 polymer ?
#
loop_
_entity_poly.entity_id
_entity_poly.type
_entity_poly.pdbx_seq_one_letter_code
_entity_poly.pdbx_strand_id
1 'polypeptide(L)'
;MRIDFEELKRILTIFLDSKDSFITLGDLGFATATGEDEQRLIFHTLLLVENGLISNWRLLTRDPCSIGFVYRGMNIEWRKVPIRLTQDGHDFAMALNRNAVMERIKRELADAPFDLVKDVSKQWLTKLIRDKIGIQ
;
A
#
# COMPACT_ATOMS: atom_id res chain seq x y z
N MET A 1 -2.34 15.99 2.30
CA MET A 1 -1.86 15.63 0.94
C MET A 1 -3.01 14.92 0.22
N ARG A 2 -3.07 14.95 -1.11
CA ARG A 2 -4.03 14.11 -1.85
C ARG A 2 -3.47 12.69 -1.98
N ILE A 3 -4.34 11.71 -2.11
CA ILE A 3 -3.93 10.32 -2.34
C ILE A 3 -3.37 10.21 -3.75
N ASP A 4 -2.13 9.74 -3.83
CA ASP A 4 -1.42 9.41 -5.06
C ASP A 4 -1.41 7.89 -5.23
N PHE A 5 -2.24 7.40 -6.15
CA PHE A 5 -2.36 5.98 -6.44
C PHE A 5 -1.13 5.39 -7.13
N GLU A 6 -0.31 6.21 -7.80
CA GLU A 6 0.97 5.75 -8.36
C GLU A 6 1.99 5.54 -7.25
N GLU A 7 2.02 6.42 -6.25
CA GLU A 7 2.88 6.23 -5.08
C GLU A 7 2.46 4.99 -4.28
N LEU A 8 1.15 4.76 -4.08
CA LEU A 8 0.65 3.54 -3.45
C LEU A 8 1.04 2.29 -4.25
N LYS A 9 0.87 2.33 -5.58
CA LYS A 9 1.31 1.23 -6.45
C LYS A 9 2.81 0.99 -6.32
N ARG A 10 3.64 2.03 -6.32
CA ARG A 10 5.09 1.93 -6.14
C ARG A 10 5.44 1.22 -4.85
N ILE A 11 4.90 1.69 -3.72
CA ILE A 11 5.12 1.09 -2.39
C ILE A 11 4.69 -0.39 -2.38
N LEU A 12 3.48 -0.69 -2.85
CA LEU A 12 2.93 -2.04 -2.84
C LEU A 12 3.68 -3.00 -3.77
N THR A 13 4.21 -2.50 -4.89
CA THR A 13 5.00 -3.30 -5.84
C THR A 13 6.32 -3.76 -5.22
N ILE A 14 6.94 -2.95 -4.36
CA ILE A 14 8.15 -3.37 -3.62
C ILE A 14 7.89 -4.64 -2.79
N PHE A 15 6.71 -4.75 -2.17
CA PHE A 15 6.33 -5.98 -1.47
C PHE A 15 6.12 -7.16 -2.42
N LEU A 16 5.53 -6.94 -3.60
CA LEU A 16 5.26 -8.02 -4.58
C LEU A 16 6.54 -8.55 -5.24
N ASP A 17 7.52 -7.68 -5.47
CA ASP A 17 8.79 -8.02 -6.11
C ASP A 17 9.84 -8.56 -5.12
N SER A 18 9.57 -8.46 -3.82
CA SER A 18 10.43 -9.01 -2.77
C SER A 18 10.52 -10.54 -2.88
N LYS A 19 11.75 -11.07 -2.80
CA LYS A 19 11.99 -12.51 -2.66
C LYS A 19 11.82 -13.00 -1.22
N ASP A 20 11.89 -12.08 -0.26
CA ASP A 20 11.77 -12.36 1.15
C ASP A 20 10.32 -12.17 1.63
N SER A 21 9.92 -12.98 2.61
CA SER A 21 8.58 -12.92 3.20
C SER A 21 8.30 -11.64 3.98
N PHE A 22 9.35 -10.90 4.33
CA PHE A 22 9.28 -9.63 5.04
C PHE A 22 10.29 -8.65 4.46
N ILE A 23 9.89 -7.39 4.43
CA ILE A 23 10.78 -6.25 4.16
C ILE A 23 10.76 -5.32 5.37
N THR A 24 11.41 -4.16 5.27
CA THR A 24 11.40 -3.10 6.27
C THR A 24 10.96 -1.77 5.66
N LEU A 25 10.67 -0.77 6.49
CA LEU A 25 10.45 0.59 5.99
C LEU A 25 11.65 1.12 5.18
N GLY A 26 12.88 0.70 5.51
CA GLY A 26 14.06 1.07 4.73
C GLY A 26 13.95 0.68 3.25
N ASP A 27 13.39 -0.50 2.96
CA ASP A 27 13.23 -1.02 1.60
C ASP A 27 12.16 -0.25 0.80
N LEU A 28 11.25 0.46 1.48
CA LEU A 28 10.24 1.32 0.84
C LEU A 28 10.80 2.68 0.40
N GLY A 29 12.05 2.99 0.76
CA GLY A 29 12.74 4.25 0.45
C GLY A 29 12.97 5.17 1.65
N PHE A 30 12.57 4.78 2.86
CA PHE A 30 12.74 5.61 4.07
C PHE A 30 14.21 5.82 4.47
N ALA A 31 15.15 5.04 3.93
CA ALA A 31 16.58 5.23 4.15
C ALA A 31 17.17 6.42 3.39
N THR A 32 16.49 6.89 2.34
CA THR A 32 17.01 7.92 1.41
C THR A 32 16.05 9.06 1.15
N ALA A 33 14.77 8.92 1.49
CA ALA A 33 13.77 9.98 1.31
C ALA A 33 14.05 11.17 2.24
N THR A 34 13.89 12.39 1.73
CA THR A 34 14.09 13.63 2.49
C THR A 34 13.05 14.67 2.09
N GLY A 35 12.68 15.57 3.02
CA GLY A 35 11.83 16.72 2.69
C GLY A 35 10.44 16.30 2.20
N GLU A 36 10.00 16.82 1.06
CA GLU A 36 8.66 16.53 0.51
C GLU A 36 8.46 15.05 0.14
N ASP A 37 9.50 14.37 -0.35
CA ASP A 37 9.42 12.95 -0.69
C ASP A 37 9.22 12.08 0.55
N GLU A 38 9.88 12.43 1.66
CA GLU A 38 9.68 11.75 2.94
C GLU A 38 8.24 11.93 3.43
N GLN A 39 7.71 13.16 3.38
CA GLN A 39 6.32 13.43 3.77
C GLN A 39 5.32 12.68 2.90
N ARG A 40 5.56 12.61 1.58
CA ARG A 40 4.75 11.85 0.63
C ARG A 40 4.79 10.35 0.96
N LEU A 41 5.96 9.81 1.25
CA LEU A 41 6.14 8.40 1.59
C LEU A 41 5.47 8.04 2.93
N ILE A 42 5.65 8.88 3.95
CA ILE A 42 4.98 8.73 5.26
C ILE A 42 3.47 8.72 5.08
N PHE A 43 2.92 9.71 4.38
CA PHE A 43 1.47 9.85 4.21
C PHE A 43 0.83 8.61 3.57
N HIS A 44 1.39 8.13 2.46
CA HIS A 44 0.86 6.94 1.77
C HIS A 44 1.07 5.66 2.56
N THR A 45 2.20 5.53 3.26
CA THR A 45 2.46 4.36 4.12
C THR A 45 1.48 4.32 5.29
N LEU A 46 1.18 5.46 5.92
CA LEU A 46 0.21 5.54 7.02
C LEU A 46 -1.22 5.19 6.56
N LEU A 47 -1.62 5.58 5.35
CA LEU A 47 -2.90 5.14 4.77
C LEU A 47 -2.98 3.61 4.65
N LEU A 48 -1.90 2.95 4.20
CA LEU A 48 -1.84 1.49 4.14
C LEU A 48 -1.93 0.85 5.52
N VAL A 49 -1.29 1.45 6.53
CA VAL A 49 -1.32 0.97 7.93
C VAL A 49 -2.72 1.11 8.52
N GLU A 50 -3.32 2.29 8.44
CA GLU A 50 -4.65 2.60 8.95
C GLU A 50 -5.70 1.63 8.38
N ASN A 51 -5.54 1.28 7.11
CA ASN A 51 -6.43 0.34 6.41
C ASN A 51 -6.11 -1.14 6.67
N GLY A 52 -5.07 -1.45 7.43
CA GLY A 52 -4.68 -2.83 7.73
C GLY A 52 -4.13 -3.60 6.52
N LEU A 53 -3.55 -2.89 5.55
CA LEU A 53 -2.96 -3.49 4.35
C LEU A 53 -1.53 -3.99 4.58
N ILE A 54 -0.88 -3.48 5.64
CA ILE A 54 0.45 -3.89 6.07
C ILE A 54 0.35 -4.44 7.49
N SER A 55 1.04 -5.55 7.75
CA SER A 55 1.24 -6.09 9.08
C SER A 55 2.71 -6.33 9.38
N ASN A 56 3.06 -6.42 10.66
CA ASN A 56 4.38 -6.91 11.06
C ASN A 56 4.43 -8.44 11.14
N TRP A 57 5.59 -8.98 11.53
CA TRP A 57 5.78 -10.42 11.74
C TRP A 57 4.84 -11.09 12.78
N ARG A 58 4.17 -10.30 13.63
CA ARG A 58 3.14 -10.77 14.59
C ARG A 58 1.72 -10.60 14.07
N LEU A 59 1.55 -10.24 12.80
CA LEU A 59 0.26 -9.93 12.17
C LEU A 59 -0.49 -8.74 12.81
N LEU A 60 0.23 -7.87 13.54
CA LEU A 60 -0.36 -6.63 14.05
C LEU A 60 -0.51 -5.63 12.90
N THR A 61 -1.67 -4.98 12.86
CA THR A 61 -2.09 -4.01 11.83
C THR A 61 -2.64 -2.76 12.50
N ARG A 62 -2.80 -1.66 11.73
CA ARG A 62 -3.47 -0.42 12.19
C ARG A 62 -2.77 0.32 13.34
N ASP A 63 -1.53 -0.06 13.64
CA ASP A 63 -0.66 0.67 14.56
C ASP A 63 0.65 1.03 13.85
N PRO A 64 0.92 2.32 13.59
CA PRO A 64 2.19 2.78 13.01
C PRO A 64 3.43 2.33 13.82
N CYS A 65 3.33 2.24 15.15
CA CYS A 65 4.46 1.80 15.97
C CYS A 65 4.79 0.31 15.76
N SER A 66 3.76 -0.49 15.47
CA SER A 66 3.87 -1.92 15.19
C SER A 66 4.60 -2.21 13.88
N ILE A 67 4.55 -1.29 12.90
CA ILE A 67 5.20 -1.44 11.59
C ILE A 67 6.54 -0.70 11.47
N GLY A 68 6.98 -0.04 12.54
CA GLY A 68 8.33 0.52 12.64
C GLY A 68 8.42 2.04 12.71
N PHE A 69 7.31 2.78 12.67
CA PHE A 69 7.35 4.22 12.95
C PHE A 69 7.65 4.51 14.42
N VAL A 70 8.34 5.61 14.67
CA VAL A 70 8.70 6.11 16.01
C VAL A 70 8.41 7.59 16.06
N TYR A 71 7.52 8.01 16.95
CA TYR A 71 7.17 9.42 17.12
C TYR A 71 8.07 10.07 18.18
N ARG A 72 8.81 11.11 17.81
CA ARG A 72 9.63 11.94 18.72
C ARG A 72 9.21 13.39 18.60
N GLY A 73 8.26 13.81 19.45
CA GLY A 73 7.69 15.16 19.36
C GLY A 73 6.97 15.34 18.03
N MET A 74 7.41 16.32 17.23
CA MET A 74 6.86 16.59 15.89
C MET A 74 7.54 15.78 14.77
N ASN A 75 8.61 15.04 15.08
CA ASN A 75 9.35 14.25 14.11
C ASN A 75 8.89 12.79 14.10
N ILE A 76 8.89 12.19 12.91
CA ILE A 76 8.64 10.76 12.71
C ILE A 76 9.95 10.12 12.26
N GLU A 77 10.48 9.24 13.10
CA GLU A 77 11.61 8.36 12.77
C GLU A 77 11.09 6.95 12.43
N TRP A 78 11.98 6.07 12.01
CA TRP A 78 11.65 4.67 11.78
C TRP A 78 12.75 3.72 12.29
N ARG A 79 12.37 2.47 12.54
CA ARG A 79 13.25 1.37 12.94
C ARG A 79 13.05 0.16 12.03
N LYS A 80 14.06 -0.72 12.00
CA LYS A 80 14.01 -1.98 11.23
C LYS A 80 13.03 -2.96 11.88
N VAL A 81 11.78 -2.91 11.43
CA VAL A 81 10.73 -3.89 11.78
C VAL A 81 10.39 -4.70 10.53
N PRO A 82 10.39 -6.05 10.61
CA PRO A 82 9.89 -6.89 9.53
C PRO A 82 8.39 -6.66 9.30
N ILE A 83 8.04 -6.23 8.10
CA ILE A 83 6.68 -5.93 7.63
C ILE A 83 6.36 -6.69 6.35
N ARG A 84 5.08 -6.95 6.13
CA ARG A 84 4.54 -7.67 4.97
C ARG A 84 3.17 -7.12 4.60
N LEU A 85 2.69 -7.45 3.41
CA LEU A 85 1.29 -7.26 3.07
C LEU A 85 0.41 -8.25 3.86
N THR A 86 -0.77 -7.77 4.26
CA THR A 86 -1.88 -8.65 4.64
C THR A 86 -2.48 -9.29 3.39
N GLN A 87 -3.39 -10.25 3.54
CA GLN A 87 -4.10 -10.80 2.37
C GLN A 87 -4.83 -9.68 1.61
N ASP A 88 -5.52 -8.80 2.33
CA ASP A 88 -6.21 -7.64 1.73
C ASP A 88 -5.22 -6.67 1.06
N GLY A 89 -4.04 -6.48 1.68
CA GLY A 89 -2.94 -5.75 1.08
C GLY A 89 -2.44 -6.35 -0.23
N HIS A 90 -2.32 -7.68 -0.32
CA HIS A 90 -1.97 -8.38 -1.55
C HIS A 90 -3.04 -8.23 -2.63
N ASP A 91 -4.31 -8.37 -2.28
CA ASP A 91 -5.42 -8.24 -3.23
C ASP A 91 -5.47 -6.82 -3.83
N PHE A 92 -5.30 -5.80 -2.99
CA PHE A 92 -5.22 -4.42 -3.44
C PHE A 92 -3.96 -4.13 -4.28
N ALA A 93 -2.80 -4.66 -3.86
CA ALA A 93 -1.54 -4.53 -4.60
C ALA A 93 -1.62 -5.15 -6.00
N MET A 94 -2.23 -6.33 -6.12
CA MET A 94 -2.48 -6.99 -7.41
C MET A 94 -3.43 -6.16 -8.28
N ALA A 95 -4.46 -5.55 -7.68
CA ALA A 95 -5.41 -4.71 -8.40
C ALA A 95 -4.71 -3.48 -8.99
N LEU A 96 -3.94 -2.73 -8.19
CA LEU A 96 -3.19 -1.56 -8.67
C LEU A 96 -2.10 -1.90 -9.69
N ASN A 97 -1.56 -3.12 -9.66
CA ASN A 97 -0.60 -3.60 -10.66
C ASN A 97 -1.22 -4.03 -11.99
N ARG A 98 -2.56 -4.01 -12.13
CA ARG A 98 -3.21 -4.14 -13.44
C ARG A 98 -3.44 -2.78 -14.06
N ASN A 99 -2.80 -2.52 -15.20
CA ASN A 99 -2.94 -1.27 -15.95
C ASN A 99 -4.41 -0.90 -16.21
N ALA A 100 -5.25 -1.87 -16.60
CA ALA A 100 -6.68 -1.62 -16.82
C ALA A 100 -7.43 -1.12 -15.56
N VAL A 101 -7.04 -1.59 -14.38
CA VAL A 101 -7.61 -1.15 -13.10
C VAL A 101 -7.06 0.22 -12.72
N MET A 102 -5.74 0.42 -12.82
CA MET A 102 -5.08 1.69 -12.47
C MET A 102 -5.62 2.87 -13.29
N GLU A 103 -5.69 2.71 -14.62
CA GLU A 103 -6.23 3.76 -15.49
C GLU A 103 -7.70 4.06 -15.20
N ARG A 104 -8.45 3.05 -14.79
CA ARG A 104 -9.85 3.23 -14.40
C ARG A 104 -9.99 3.96 -13.07
N ILE A 105 -9.14 3.69 -12.08
CA ILE A 105 -9.11 4.42 -10.80
C ILE A 105 -8.84 5.91 -11.06
N LYS A 106 -7.82 6.23 -11.86
CA LYS A 106 -7.48 7.63 -12.18
C LYS A 106 -8.62 8.39 -12.86
N ARG A 107 -9.38 7.70 -13.74
CA ARG A 107 -10.48 8.32 -14.50
C ARG A 107 -11.78 8.43 -13.70
N GLU A 108 -12.12 7.39 -12.95
CA GLU A 108 -13.47 7.23 -12.36
C GLU A 108 -13.51 7.45 -10.85
N LEU A 109 -12.37 7.36 -10.15
CA LEU A 109 -12.30 7.33 -8.69
C LEU A 109 -11.29 8.32 -8.10
N ALA A 110 -10.86 9.33 -8.86
CA ALA A 110 -9.86 10.31 -8.42
C ALA A 110 -10.25 11.03 -7.10
N ASP A 111 -11.54 11.30 -6.91
CA ASP A 111 -12.09 11.99 -5.73
C ASP A 111 -12.89 11.05 -4.82
N ALA A 112 -12.79 9.73 -5.03
CA ALA A 112 -13.52 8.74 -4.24
C ALA A 112 -12.85 8.49 -2.87
N PRO A 113 -13.63 8.12 -1.83
CA PRO A 113 -13.06 7.66 -0.56
C PRO A 113 -12.13 6.45 -0.76
N PHE A 114 -11.03 6.40 -0.01
CA PHE A 114 -10.01 5.34 -0.16
C PHE A 114 -10.58 3.92 -0.02
N ASP A 115 -11.46 3.70 0.97
CA ASP A 115 -12.13 2.41 1.17
C ASP A 115 -12.92 1.97 -0.07
N LEU A 116 -13.64 2.90 -0.71
CA LEU A 116 -14.37 2.61 -1.93
C LEU A 116 -13.41 2.21 -3.06
N VAL A 117 -12.28 2.92 -3.20
CA VAL A 117 -11.27 2.58 -4.22
C VAL A 117 -10.69 1.19 -3.99
N LYS A 118 -10.35 0.87 -2.74
CA LYS A 118 -9.85 -0.45 -2.35
C LYS A 118 -10.83 -1.56 -2.72
N ASP A 119 -12.11 -1.41 -2.36
CA ASP A 119 -13.10 -2.45 -2.62
C ASP A 119 -13.41 -2.61 -4.11
N VAL A 120 -13.63 -1.50 -4.80
CA VAL A 120 -13.99 -1.49 -6.22
C VAL A 120 -12.84 -1.99 -7.10
N SER A 121 -11.59 -1.64 -6.78
CA SER A 121 -10.42 -2.11 -7.54
C SER A 121 -10.25 -3.63 -7.46
N LYS A 122 -10.46 -4.24 -6.28
CA LYS A 122 -10.47 -5.71 -6.11
C LYS A 122 -11.60 -6.37 -6.89
N GLN A 123 -12.79 -5.77 -6.93
CA GLN A 123 -13.93 -6.26 -7.72
C GLN A 123 -13.62 -6.20 -9.22
N TRP A 124 -13.04 -5.11 -9.70
CA TRP A 124 -12.64 -4.97 -11.11
C TRP A 124 -11.58 -5.99 -11.49
N LEU A 125 -10.56 -6.21 -10.65
CA LEU A 125 -9.58 -7.27 -10.87
C LEU A 125 -10.26 -8.65 -10.95
N THR A 126 -11.15 -8.94 -10.01
CA THR A 126 -11.89 -10.22 -9.97
C THR A 126 -12.68 -10.43 -11.25
N LYS A 127 -13.38 -9.40 -11.72
CA LYS A 127 -14.11 -9.44 -12.99
C LYS A 127 -13.19 -9.69 -14.18
N LEU A 128 -12.06 -8.98 -14.28
CA LEU A 128 -11.09 -9.19 -15.35
C LEU A 128 -10.53 -10.63 -15.36
N ILE A 129 -10.30 -11.22 -14.18
CA ILE A 129 -9.85 -12.61 -14.07
C ILE A 129 -10.96 -13.57 -14.49
N ARG A 130 -12.19 -13.38 -14.02
CA ARG A 130 -13.39 -14.15 -14.39
C ARG A 130 -13.62 -14.18 -15.89
N ASP A 131 -13.60 -12.99 -16.52
CA ASP A 131 -13.75 -12.84 -17.96
C ASP A 131 -12.63 -13.58 -18.72
N LYS A 132 -11.39 -13.56 -18.20
CA LYS A 132 -10.24 -14.26 -18.79
C LYS A 132 -10.35 -15.79 -18.68
N ILE A 133 -10.95 -16.33 -17.62
CA ILE A 133 -11.06 -17.78 -17.38
C ILE A 133 -12.42 -18.36 -17.77
N GLY A 134 -13.36 -17.53 -18.25
CA GLY A 134 -14.66 -17.98 -18.75
C GLY A 134 -15.68 -18.36 -17.66
N ILE A 135 -15.57 -17.78 -16.46
CA ILE A 135 -16.51 -18.03 -15.36
C ILE A 135 -17.29 -16.75 -15.08
N GLN A 136 -18.64 -16.82 -15.10
CA GLN A 136 -19.53 -15.70 -14.77
C GLN A 136 -19.53 -15.39 -13.27
#